data_AF-A0A538DU72-F1
#
_entry.id   AF-A0A538DU72-F1
#
_cell.length_a   1.000
_cell.length_b   1.000
_cell.length_c   1.000
_cell.angle_alpha   90.00
_cell.angle_beta   90.00
_cell.angle_gamma   90.00
#
_symmetry.space_group_name_H-M   'P 1'
#
loop_
_entity.id
_entity.type
_entity.pdbx_description
1 polymer ?
#
loop_
_entity_poly.entity_id
_entity_poly.type
_entity_poly.pdbx_seq_one_letter_code
_entity_poly.pdbx_strand_id
1 'polypeptide(L)'
;METDPRRWITALSVSHTRLRTLVESLSPDDLRAPSYDREWTVAQVLSHLGSQAEIFQLFLDAALSGRPLPGNEAFPPVWELWNQRQPEEQSRECLEANDAFVARL
;
A
#
# COMPACT_ATOMS: atom_id res chain seq x y z
N MET A 1 -11.34 3.96 -23.25
CA MET A 1 -10.88 3.75 -21.86
C MET A 1 -11.22 2.32 -21.50
N GLU A 2 -10.27 1.56 -20.96
CA GLU A 2 -10.50 0.14 -20.61
C GLU A 2 -11.42 0.03 -19.38
N THR A 3 -12.41 -0.87 -19.44
CA THR A 3 -13.48 -1.01 -18.42
C THR A 3 -13.63 -2.43 -17.87
N ASP A 4 -12.92 -3.42 -18.39
CA ASP A 4 -12.96 -4.79 -17.83
C ASP A 4 -12.21 -4.83 -16.47
N PRO A 5 -12.91 -5.05 -15.34
CA PRO A 5 -12.27 -5.11 -14.03
C PRO A 5 -11.22 -6.21 -13.94
N ARG A 6 -11.36 -7.33 -14.69
CA ARG A 6 -10.39 -8.43 -14.66
C ARG A 6 -9.02 -8.00 -15.17
N ARG A 7 -8.98 -7.13 -16.17
CA ARG A 7 -7.73 -6.57 -16.70
C ARG A 7 -7.02 -5.73 -15.66
N TRP A 8 -7.77 -4.89 -14.93
CA TRP A 8 -7.22 -4.04 -13.88
C TRP A 8 -6.75 -4.84 -12.67
N ILE A 9 -7.51 -5.86 -12.23
CA ILE A 9 -7.10 -6.76 -11.16
C ILE A 9 -5.82 -7.51 -11.55
N THR A 10 -5.76 -8.04 -12.78
CA THR A 10 -4.54 -8.72 -13.27
C THR A 10 -3.33 -7.77 -13.27
N ALA A 11 -3.51 -6.53 -13.77
CA ALA A 11 -2.45 -5.53 -13.77
C ALA A 11 -1.98 -5.18 -12.35
N LEU A 12 -2.90 -5.09 -11.39
CA LEU A 12 -2.60 -4.89 -9.98
C LEU A 12 -1.80 -6.06 -9.40
N SER A 13 -2.25 -7.31 -9.59
CA SER A 13 -1.56 -8.50 -9.07
C SER A 13 -0.14 -8.65 -9.64
N VAL A 14 0.06 -8.35 -10.93
CA VAL A 14 1.38 -8.35 -11.57
C VAL A 14 2.26 -7.23 -11.00
N SER A 15 1.70 -6.03 -10.83
CA SER A 15 2.43 -4.89 -10.27
C SER A 15 2.85 -5.15 -8.82
N HIS A 16 1.97 -5.76 -8.03
CA HIS A 16 2.24 -6.17 -6.65
C HIS A 16 3.35 -7.21 -6.57
N THR A 17 3.31 -8.25 -7.41
CA THR A 17 4.39 -9.24 -7.47
C THR A 17 5.73 -8.59 -7.81
N ARG A 18 5.75 -7.65 -8.76
CA ARG A 18 6.96 -6.90 -9.11
C ARG A 18 7.44 -6.02 -7.95
N LEU A 19 6.53 -5.32 -7.27
CA LEU A 19 6.85 -4.49 -6.11
C LEU A 19 7.52 -5.34 -5.03
N ARG A 20 6.93 -6.49 -4.69
CA ARG A 20 7.48 -7.41 -3.68
C ARG A 20 8.90 -7.85 -4.00
N THR A 21 9.17 -8.31 -5.23
CA THR A 21 10.53 -8.69 -5.65
C THR A 21 11.54 -7.55 -5.53
N LEU A 22 11.13 -6.31 -5.83
CA LEU A 22 12.02 -5.14 -5.69
C LEU A 22 12.29 -4.85 -4.21
N VAL A 23 11.25 -4.81 -3.38
CA VAL A 23 11.34 -4.47 -1.96
C VAL A 23 12.14 -5.50 -1.17
N GLU A 24 11.94 -6.79 -1.45
CA GLU A 24 12.70 -7.90 -0.81
C GLU A 24 14.21 -7.83 -1.09
N SER A 25 14.63 -7.12 -2.14
CA SER A 25 16.05 -6.95 -2.48
C SER A 25 16.72 -5.73 -1.82
N LEU A 26 15.94 -4.86 -1.16
CA LEU A 26 16.45 -3.62 -0.58
C LEU A 26 17.16 -3.86 0.76
N SER A 27 18.29 -3.18 0.94
CA SER A 27 18.98 -3.12 2.22
C SER A 27 18.36 -2.07 3.16
N PRO A 28 18.68 -2.10 4.47
CA PRO A 28 18.29 -1.04 5.39
C PRO A 28 18.76 0.36 5.00
N ASP A 29 19.89 0.48 4.30
CA ASP A 29 20.41 1.76 3.81
C ASP A 29 19.59 2.24 2.59
N ASP A 30 19.20 1.33 1.70
CA ASP A 30 18.34 1.66 0.55
C ASP A 30 16.97 2.19 1.00
N LEU A 31 16.41 1.63 2.07
CA LEU A 31 15.14 2.09 2.65
C LEU A 31 15.21 3.54 3.17
N ARG A 32 16.38 3.96 3.65
CA ARG A 32 16.62 5.32 4.16
C ARG A 32 17.09 6.29 3.07
N ALA A 33 17.48 5.79 1.90
CA ALA A 33 17.87 6.62 0.79
C ALA A 33 16.69 7.47 0.28
N PRO A 34 16.97 8.66 -0.26
CA PRO A 34 15.95 9.44 -0.96
C PRO A 34 15.30 8.63 -2.09
N SER A 35 14.00 8.80 -2.26
CA SER A 35 13.28 8.29 -3.42
C SER A 35 13.52 9.19 -4.64
N TYR A 36 12.80 8.94 -5.75
CA TYR A 36 12.81 9.87 -6.88
C TYR A 36 12.19 11.23 -6.50
N ASP A 37 11.22 11.21 -5.57
CA ASP A 37 10.82 12.40 -4.83
C ASP A 37 11.84 12.64 -3.72
N ARG A 38 12.58 13.74 -3.80
CA ARG A 38 13.65 14.06 -2.85
C ARG A 38 13.13 14.41 -1.46
N GLU A 39 11.83 14.66 -1.31
CA GLU A 39 11.23 14.92 -0.02
C GLU A 39 10.97 13.63 0.76
N TRP A 40 10.87 12.49 0.07
CA TRP A 40 10.52 11.20 0.67
C TRP A 40 11.66 10.20 0.54
N THR A 41 11.89 9.41 1.58
CA THR A 41 12.72 8.21 1.49
C THR A 41 11.99 7.08 0.77
N VAL A 42 12.72 6.05 0.35
CA VAL A 42 12.10 4.83 -0.19
C VAL A 42 11.12 4.22 0.81
N ALA A 43 11.46 4.17 2.10
CA ALA A 43 10.56 3.65 3.13
C ALA A 43 9.28 4.49 3.29
N GLN A 44 9.34 5.81 3.14
CA GLN A 44 8.15 6.66 3.17
C GLN A 44 7.23 6.43 1.96
N VAL A 45 7.79 6.14 0.78
CA VAL A 45 7.00 5.69 -0.38
C VAL A 45 6.31 4.36 -0.07
N LEU A 46 7.03 3.40 0.51
CA LEU A 46 6.44 2.11 0.91
C LEU A 46 5.36 2.28 1.98
N SER A 47 5.56 3.18 2.93
CA SER A 47 4.58 3.56 3.95
C SER A 47 3.29 4.12 3.32
N HIS A 48 3.41 4.95 2.29
CA HIS A 48 2.27 5.45 1.53
C HIS A 48 1.53 4.33 0.79
N LEU A 49 2.24 3.40 0.15
CA LEU A 49 1.62 2.26 -0.54
C LEU A 49 0.92 1.29 0.43
N GLY A 50 1.53 1.03 1.58
CA GLY A 50 0.97 0.15 2.61
C GLY A 50 -0.29 0.73 3.25
N SER A 51 -0.25 2.00 3.65
CA SER A 51 -1.44 2.69 4.20
C SER A 51 -2.59 2.77 3.20
N GLN A 52 -2.31 2.94 1.90
CA GLN A 52 -3.34 2.90 0.87
C GLN A 52 -4.01 1.52 0.79
N ALA A 53 -3.25 0.43 0.92
CA ALA A 53 -3.84 -0.92 0.93
C ALA A 53 -4.84 -1.09 2.10
N GLU A 54 -4.50 -0.60 3.30
CA GLU A 54 -5.41 -0.61 4.45
C GLU A 54 -6.66 0.26 4.21
N ILE A 55 -6.50 1.46 3.65
CA ILE A 55 -7.63 2.34 3.33
C ILE A 55 -8.56 1.67 2.30
N PHE A 56 -8.02 1.06 1.25
CA PHE A 56 -8.83 0.34 0.27
C PHE A 56 -9.51 -0.90 0.83
N GLN A 57 -8.93 -1.56 1.85
CA GLN A 57 -9.64 -2.62 2.60
C GLN A 57 -10.90 -2.06 3.26
N LEU A 58 -10.85 -0.87 3.87
CA LEU A 58 -12.04 -0.23 4.47
C LEU A 58 -13.14 0.02 3.44
N PHE A 59 -12.77 0.48 2.24
CA PHE A 59 -13.71 0.65 1.13
C PHE A 59 -14.33 -0.68 0.69
N LEU A 60 -13.50 -1.72 0.52
CA LEU A 60 -13.96 -3.05 0.11
C LEU A 60 -14.91 -3.65 1.14
N ASP A 61 -14.57 -3.54 2.44
CA ASP A 61 -15.41 -4.03 3.54
C ASP A 61 -16.77 -3.33 3.60
N ALA A 62 -16.77 -2.00 3.46
CA ALA A 62 -17.99 -1.21 3.43
C ALA A 62 -18.88 -1.61 2.25
N ALA A 63 -18.30 -1.71 1.05
CA ALA A 63 -19.03 -2.08 -0.16
C ALA A 63 -19.62 -3.49 -0.07
N LEU A 64 -18.83 -4.49 0.35
CA LEU A 64 -19.29 -5.88 0.51
C LEU A 64 -20.37 -6.02 1.60
N SER A 65 -20.32 -5.17 2.63
CA SER A 65 -21.29 -5.18 3.73
C SER A 65 -22.52 -4.29 3.47
N GLY A 66 -22.59 -3.59 2.33
CA GLY A 66 -23.65 -2.61 2.03
C GLY A 66 -23.68 -1.41 2.98
N ARG A 67 -22.55 -1.07 3.62
CA ARG A 67 -22.41 0.10 4.51
C ARG A 67 -21.96 1.34 3.71
N PRO A 68 -22.20 2.55 4.23
CA PRO A 68 -21.61 3.76 3.65
C PRO A 68 -20.09 3.65 3.54
N LEU A 69 -19.53 4.15 2.43
CA LEU A 69 -18.10 4.18 2.21
C LEU A 69 -17.43 5.14 3.22
N PRO A 70 -16.20 4.84 3.67
CA PRO A 70 -15.48 5.73 4.56
C PRO A 70 -15.23 7.09 3.89
N GLY A 71 -15.42 8.18 4.65
CA GLY A 71 -15.00 9.50 4.24
C GLY A 71 -13.51 9.74 4.49
N ASN A 72 -13.02 10.90 4.06
CA ASN A 72 -11.61 11.27 4.17
C ASN A 72 -11.14 11.34 5.63
N GLU A 73 -12.04 11.50 6.60
CA GLU A 73 -11.76 11.47 8.03
C GLU A 73 -11.17 10.14 8.52
N ALA A 74 -11.35 9.04 7.77
CA ALA A 74 -10.79 7.74 8.10
C ALA A 74 -9.29 7.62 7.76
N PHE A 75 -8.74 8.51 6.93
CA PHE A 75 -7.37 8.34 6.39
C PHE A 75 -6.27 8.85 7.34
N PRO A 76 -6.40 10.03 7.99
CA PRO A 76 -5.34 10.56 8.84
C PRO A 76 -4.89 9.62 9.97
N PRO A 77 -5.78 8.91 10.69
CA PRO A 77 -5.35 7.95 11.71
C PRO A 77 -4.51 6.80 11.14
N VAL A 78 -4.83 6.32 9.92
CA VAL A 78 -4.05 5.28 9.24
C VAL A 78 -2.68 5.84 8.89
N TRP A 79 -2.61 6.99 8.22
CA TRP A 79 -1.34 7.61 7.85
C TRP A 79 -0.46 7.89 9.05
N GLU A 80 -1.02 8.37 10.17
CA GLU A 80 -0.26 8.62 11.39
C GLU A 80 0.42 7.35 11.92
N LEU A 81 -0.30 6.23 11.97
CA LEU A 81 0.27 4.93 12.38
C LEU A 81 1.39 4.48 11.43
N TRP A 82 1.23 4.69 10.13
CA TRP A 82 2.24 4.37 9.11
C TRP A 82 3.46 5.28 9.17
N ASN A 83 3.28 6.57 9.46
CA ASN A 83 4.34 7.55 9.60
C ASN A 83 5.21 7.33 10.85
N GLN A 84 4.66 6.74 11.91
CA GLN A 84 5.39 6.47 13.15
C GLN A 84 6.29 5.22 13.10
N ARG A 85 6.08 4.34 12.12
CA ARG A 85 6.84 3.09 11.95
C ARG A 85 8.30 3.36 11.54
N GLN A 86 9.21 2.49 11.97
CA GLN A 86 10.59 2.53 11.49
C GLN A 86 10.68 2.15 10.00
N PRO A 87 11.71 2.60 9.26
CA PRO A 87 11.82 2.33 7.81
C PRO A 87 11.70 0.85 7.42
N GLU A 88 12.28 -0.05 8.20
CA GLU A 88 12.21 -1.49 7.98
C GLU A 88 10.81 -2.05 8.23
N GLU A 89 10.09 -1.50 9.21
CA GLU A 89 8.70 -1.87 9.51
C GLU A 89 7.77 -1.37 8.42
N GLN A 90 7.97 -0.14 7.93
CA GLN A 90 7.23 0.40 6.78
C GLN A 90 7.38 -0.50 5.54
N SER A 91 8.60 -0.99 5.29
CA SER A 91 8.87 -1.91 4.17
C SER A 91 8.17 -3.27 4.34
N ARG A 92 8.39 -3.95 5.48
CA ARG A 92 7.80 -5.26 5.76
C ARG A 92 6.28 -5.21 5.76
N GLU A 93 5.71 -4.26 6.50
CA GLU A 93 4.26 -4.17 6.66
C GLU A 93 3.59 -3.69 5.37
N CYS A 94 4.27 -2.92 4.51
CA CYS A 94 3.77 -2.58 3.18
C CYS A 94 3.49 -3.85 2.36
N LEU A 95 4.41 -4.82 2.38
CA LEU A 95 4.21 -6.10 1.68
C LEU A 95 3.04 -6.88 2.28
N GLU A 96 2.98 -6.99 3.61
CA GLU A 96 1.91 -7.71 4.32
C GLU A 96 0.52 -7.10 4.05
N ALA A 97 0.39 -5.78 4.14
CA ALA A 97 -0.86 -5.07 3.91
C ALA A 97 -1.34 -5.19 2.45
N ASN A 98 -0.41 -5.08 1.49
CA ASN A 98 -0.74 -5.23 0.07
C ASN A 98 -1.07 -6.69 -0.29
N ASP A 99 -0.33 -7.67 0.23
CA ASP A 99 -0.65 -9.10 0.08
C ASP A 99 -2.06 -9.41 0.59
N ALA A 100 -2.38 -8.93 1.80
CA ALA A 100 -3.69 -9.11 2.41
C ALA A 100 -4.81 -8.46 1.59
N PHE A 101 -4.57 -7.31 0.95
CA PHE A 101 -5.58 -6.65 0.13
C PHE A 101 -5.75 -7.33 -1.23
N VAL A 102 -4.66 -7.62 -1.94
CA VAL A 102 -4.70 -8.25 -3.26
C VAL A 102 -5.32 -9.65 -3.21
N ALA A 103 -5.12 -10.40 -2.12
CA ALA A 103 -5.74 -11.71 -1.93
C ALA A 103 -7.28 -11.69 -1.88
N ARG A 104 -7.89 -10.51 -1.73
CA ARG A 104 -9.35 -10.32 -1.65
C ARG A 104 -10.00 -9.88 -2.98
N LEU A 105 -9.20 -9.63 -4.01
CA LEU A 105 -9.63 -9.14 -5.33
C LEU A 105 -9.73 -10.29 -6.34
#